data_AF-A0A316TA72-F1
#
_entry.id   AF-A0A316TA72-F1
#
_cell.length_a   1.000
_cell.length_b   1.000
_cell.length_c   1.000
_cell.angle_alpha   90.00
_cell.angle_beta   90.00
_cell.angle_gamma   90.00
#
_symmetry.space_group_name_H-M   'P 1'
#
loop_
_entity.id
_entity.type
_entity.pdbx_description
1 polymer ?
#
loop_
_entity_poly.entity_id
_entity_poly.type
_entity_poly.pdbx_seq_one_letter_code
_entity_poly.pdbx_strand_id
1 'polypeptide(L)' 'GKDLKGSTIYTTLFPCNECAKAIIQAGIRHVVYLSDKYAETDATIASKRMFDMAGVTYHEYNLHGKTLELNL' A
#
# COMPACT_ATOMS: atom_id res chain seq x y z
N GLY A 1 -11.58 -6.29 17.66
CA GLY A 1 -10.91 -5.19 16.93
C GLY A 1 -11.89 -4.58 15.95
N LYS A 2 -11.61 -3.38 15.42
CA LYS A 2 -12.40 -2.80 14.32
C LYS A 2 -12.08 -3.53 13.02
N ASP A 3 -13.08 -3.69 12.17
CA ASP A 3 -12.95 -4.30 10.85
C ASP A 3 -12.30 -3.32 9.87
N LEU A 4 -11.38 -3.81 9.03
CA LEU A 4 -10.72 -3.06 7.96
C LEU A 4 -11.11 -3.57 6.57
N LYS A 5 -12.07 -4.49 6.49
CA LYS A 5 -12.56 -5.06 5.24
C LYS A 5 -13.04 -3.97 4.28
N GLY A 6 -12.48 -3.97 3.06
CA GLY A 6 -12.81 -3.01 2.01
C GLY A 6 -12.17 -1.64 2.16
N SER A 7 -11.35 -1.42 3.20
CA SER A 7 -10.71 -0.11 3.42
C SER A 7 -9.56 0.16 2.42
N THR A 8 -9.12 1.42 2.42
CA THR A 8 -7.95 1.90 1.67
C THR A 8 -6.84 2.26 2.65
N ILE A 9 -5.62 1.81 2.38
CA ILE A 9 -4.41 2.18 3.12
C ILE A 9 -3.55 3.12 2.30
N TYR A 10 -3.02 4.16 2.94
CA TYR A 10 -2.06 5.09 2.34
C TYR A 10 -0.68 4.86 2.98
N THR A 11 0.34 4.62 2.16
CA THR A 11 1.71 4.37 2.62
C THR A 11 2.71 5.26 1.89
N THR A 12 3.81 5.59 2.55
CA THR A 12 4.90 6.36 1.92
C THR A 12 5.75 5.50 0.98
N LEU A 13 5.91 4.23 1.30
CA LEU A 13 6.62 3.25 0.47
C LEU A 13 5.69 2.10 0.10
N PHE A 14 5.99 1.45 -1.03
CA PHE A 14 5.28 0.23 -1.42
C PHE A 14 5.44 -0.86 -0.34
N PRO A 15 4.36 -1.55 0.08
CA PRO A 15 4.45 -2.60 1.10
C PRO A 15 5.31 -3.78 0.65
N CYS A 16 6.18 -4.30 1.53
CA CYS A 16 6.91 -5.54 1.26
C CYS A 16 6.00 -6.79 1.35
N ASN A 17 6.55 -7.96 1.05
CA ASN A 17 5.84 -9.25 1.04
C ASN A 17 5.16 -9.60 2.38
N GLU A 18 5.78 -9.33 3.53
CA GLU A 18 5.16 -9.64 4.83
C GLU A 18 4.03 -8.65 5.16
N CYS A 19 4.19 -7.36 4.83
CA CYS A 19 3.12 -6.37 4.94
C CYS A 19 1.95 -6.71 4.00
N ALA A 20 2.22 -7.20 2.79
CA ALA A 20 1.19 -7.62 1.85
C ALA A 20 0.29 -8.71 2.43
N LYS A 21 0.89 -9.73 3.08
CA LYS A 21 0.14 -10.77 3.78
C LYS A 21 -0.78 -10.15 4.84
N ALA A 22 -0.24 -9.29 5.70
CA ALA A 22 -1.03 -8.64 6.74
C ALA A 22 -2.19 -7.79 6.18
N ILE A 23 -1.94 -7.02 5.12
CA ILE A 23 -2.95 -6.18 4.43
C ILE A 23 -4.06 -7.05 3.86
N ILE A 24 -3.71 -8.14 3.18
CA ILE A 24 -4.67 -9.10 2.60
C ILE A 24 -5.51 -9.74 3.71
N GLN A 25 -4.87 -10.23 4.78
CA GLN A 25 -5.58 -10.87 5.90
C GLN A 25 -6.46 -9.89 6.69
N ALA A 26 -6.10 -8.62 6.72
CA ALA A 26 -6.94 -7.56 7.30
C ALA A 26 -8.15 -7.21 6.43
N GLY A 27 -8.24 -7.71 5.19
CA GLY A 27 -9.35 -7.46 4.28
C GLY A 27 -9.29 -6.11 3.56
N ILE A 28 -8.16 -5.40 3.62
CA ILE A 28 -7.93 -4.13 2.90
C ILE A 28 -7.94 -4.41 1.40
N ARG A 29 -8.56 -3.52 0.60
CA ARG A 29 -8.74 -3.73 -0.86
C ARG A 29 -8.04 -2.73 -1.76
N HIS A 30 -7.57 -1.62 -1.20
CA HIS A 30 -6.91 -0.56 -1.95
C HIS A 30 -5.65 -0.10 -1.23
N VAL A 31 -4.52 -0.09 -1.93
CA VAL A 31 -3.23 0.44 -1.44
C VAL A 31 -2.85 1.65 -2.29
N VAL A 32 -2.67 2.79 -1.64
CA VAL A 32 -2.16 4.01 -2.29
C VAL A 32 -0.77 4.25 -1.74
N TYR A 33 0.25 4.24 -2.60
CA TYR A 33 1.64 4.38 -2.17
C TYR A 33 2.28 5.63 -2.76
N LEU A 34 3.17 6.29 -2.03
CA LEU A 34 3.86 7.48 -2.52
C LEU A 34 5.10 7.15 -3.37
N SER A 35 5.82 6.07 -3.07
CA SER A 35 7.01 5.69 -3.82
C SER A 35 7.21 4.18 -3.88
N ASP A 36 7.56 3.69 -5.06
CA ASP A 36 7.98 2.30 -5.31
C ASP A 36 9.50 2.20 -5.57
N LYS A 37 10.30 2.85 -4.72
CA LYS A 37 11.77 2.90 -4.86
C LYS A 37 12.44 1.52 -4.90
N TYR A 38 11.80 0.49 -4.34
CA TYR A 38 12.32 -0.88 -4.26
C TYR A 38 11.57 -1.84 -5.20
N ALA A 39 11.01 -1.34 -6.30
CA ALA A 39 10.20 -2.10 -7.25
C ALA A 39 10.83 -3.43 -7.70
N GLU A 40 12.15 -3.42 -7.91
CA GLU A 40 12.93 -4.54 -8.46
C GLU A 40 13.41 -5.54 -7.40
N THR A 41 13.12 -5.31 -6.12
CA THR A 41 13.49 -6.26 -5.07
C THR A 41 12.54 -7.46 -5.06
N ASP A 42 13.04 -8.64 -4.76
CA ASP A 42 12.23 -9.86 -4.65
C ASP A 42 11.04 -9.69 -3.69
N ALA A 43 11.25 -8.94 -2.60
CA ALA A 43 10.21 -8.61 -1.62
C ALA A 43 9.04 -7.83 -2.26
N THR A 44 9.34 -6.81 -3.05
CA THR A 44 8.32 -5.99 -3.72
C THR A 44 7.65 -6.74 -4.87
N ILE A 45 8.42 -7.52 -5.65
CA ILE A 45 7.89 -8.36 -6.72
C ILE A 45 6.91 -9.40 -6.15
N ALA A 46 7.28 -10.06 -5.05
CA ALA A 46 6.41 -11.01 -4.36
C ALA A 46 5.16 -10.31 -3.78
N SER A 47 5.31 -9.11 -3.23
CA SER A 47 4.21 -8.28 -2.73
C SER A 47 3.18 -7.95 -3.82
N LYS A 48 3.62 -7.44 -4.98
CA LYS A 48 2.76 -7.15 -6.14
C LYS A 48 1.98 -8.39 -6.60
N ARG A 49 2.67 -9.52 -6.78
CA ARG A 49 2.04 -10.80 -7.13
C ARG A 49 0.98 -11.23 -6.11
N MET A 50 1.27 -11.09 -4.82
CA MET A 50 0.30 -11.42 -3.77
C MET A 50 -0.94 -10.52 -3.83
N PHE A 51 -0.77 -9.21 -4.05
CA PHE A 51 -1.90 -8.29 -4.22
C PHE A 51 -2.73 -8.62 -5.47
N ASP A 52 -2.08 -8.88 -6.60
CA ASP A 52 -2.76 -9.24 -7.85
C ASP A 52 -3.60 -10.53 -7.66
N MET A 53 -3.02 -11.55 -7.03
CA MET A 53 -3.70 -12.83 -6.74
C MET A 53 -4.86 -12.67 -5.76
N ALA A 54 -4.74 -11.77 -4.78
CA ALA A 54 -5.76 -11.55 -3.75
C ALA A 54 -6.84 -10.54 -4.16
N GLY A 55 -6.72 -9.90 -5.33
CA GLY A 55 -7.63 -8.85 -5.78
C GLY A 55 -7.52 -7.58 -4.93
N VAL A 56 -6.31 -7.21 -4.51
CA VAL A 56 -6.01 -5.93 -3.84
C VAL A 56 -5.44 -4.99 -4.89
N THR A 57 -6.15 -3.90 -5.16
CA THR A 57 -5.67 -2.89 -6.12
C THR A 57 -4.62 -1.99 -5.48
N TYR A 58 -3.64 -1.56 -6.26
CA TYR A 58 -2.65 -0.58 -5.83
C TYR A 58 -2.35 0.46 -6.91
N HIS A 59 -2.12 1.70 -6.50
CA HIS A 59 -1.71 2.77 -7.41
C HIS A 59 -0.83 3.80 -6.71
N GLU A 60 0.02 4.46 -7.48
CA GLU A 60 0.89 5.52 -6.99
C GLU A 60 0.07 6.80 -6.71
N TYR A 61 0.41 7.48 -5.62
CA TYR A 61 -0.21 8.74 -5.25
C TYR A 61 0.29 9.87 -6.15
N ASN A 62 -0.64 10.55 -6.83
CA ASN A 62 -0.31 11.74 -7.60
C ASN A 62 -0.05 12.94 -6.69
N LEU A 63 1.22 13.34 -6.58
CA LEU A 63 1.66 14.53 -5.86
C LEU A 63 1.16 15.79 -6.57
N HIS A 64 0.26 16.53 -5.91
CA HIS A 64 -0.24 17.82 -6.40
C HIS A 64 0.50 19.03 -5.78
N GLY A 65 1.73 18.84 -5.31
CA GLY A 65 2.56 19.93 -4.74
C GLY A 65 1.96 20.61 -3.50
N LYS A 66 1.10 19.91 -2.75
CA LYS A 66 0.45 20.45 -1.55
C LYS A 66 1.38 20.29 -0.35
N THR A 67 1.73 21.41 0.29
CA THR A 67 2.42 21.43 1.58
C THR A 67 1.41 21.78 2.66
N LEU A 68 1.42 21.02 3.75
CA LEU A 68 0.61 21.28 4.94
C LEU A 68 1.58 21.53 6.10
N GLU A 69 1.57 22.76 6.62
CA GLU A 69 2.33 23.13 7.81
C GLU A 69 1.37 23.22 9.00
N LEU A 70 1.67 22.48 10.07
CA LEU A 70 0.92 22.51 11.31
C LEU A 70 1.71 23.33 12.33
N ASN A 71 1.16 24.48 12.73
CA ASN A 71 1.67 25.24 13.86
C ASN A 71 0.93 24.75 15.12
N LEU A 72 1.59 23.87 15.88
CA LEU A 72 1.09 23.29 17.13
C LEU A 72 1.32 24.23 18.31
#